data_AF-A0A3E0N5X6-F1
#
_entry.id   AF-A0A3E0N5X6-F1
#
_cell.length_a   1.000
_cell.length_b   1.000
_cell.length_c   1.000
_cell.angle_alpha   90.00
_cell.angle_beta   90.00
_cell.angle_gamma   90.00
#
_symmetry.space_group_name_H-M   'P 1'
#
loop_
_entity.id
_entity.type
_entity.pdbx_description
1 polymer ?
#
loop_
_entity_poly.entity_id
_entity_poly.type
_entity_poly.pdbx_seq_one_letter_code
_entity_poly.pdbx_strand_id
1 'polypeptide(L)'
;MGHLMRRNILTYKAPEGNEGYDLICIHPEPRYKPKRNEAAQVRVQVKSRYATDCDRGFPVKEKSLDAFDFLIVVFLNIGKFYNRNDGLTGMTEPAFYTLSNDFIREHHDTSSTWQKVKLRKLAEEIEPFKNEDGLELIAKRLGVPRPRKIRTG
;
A
#
# COMPACT_ATOMS: atom_id res chain seq x y z
N MET A 1 1.32 6.77 6.58
CA MET A 1 2.04 6.58 7.87
C MET A 1 1.09 6.40 9.04
N GLY A 2 0.21 7.35 9.36
CA GLY A 2 -0.71 7.23 10.51
C GLY A 2 -1.53 5.92 10.55
N HIS A 3 -2.03 5.46 9.40
CA HIS A 3 -2.75 4.18 9.30
C HIS A 3 -1.87 2.96 9.67
N LEU A 4 -0.61 2.91 9.24
CA LEU A 4 0.33 1.85 9.62
C LEU A 4 0.61 1.88 11.13
N MET A 5 0.81 3.07 11.70
CA MET A 5 1.06 3.24 13.13
C MET A 5 -0.14 2.86 13.99
N ARG A 6 -1.39 3.08 13.52
CA ARG A 6 -2.60 2.56 14.17
C ARG A 6 -2.61 1.03 14.28
N ARG A 7 -2.01 0.33 13.31
CA ARG A 7 -1.80 -1.12 13.33
C ARG A 7 -0.55 -1.54 14.14
N ASN A 8 0.06 -0.61 14.87
CA ASN A 8 1.29 -0.79 15.65
C ASN A 8 2.51 -1.14 14.79
N ILE A 9 2.54 -0.69 13.53
CA ILE A 9 3.69 -0.84 12.64
C ILE A 9 4.54 0.42 12.73
N LEU A 10 5.76 0.29 13.25
CA LEU A 10 6.69 1.40 13.33
C LEU A 10 7.16 1.76 11.90
N THR A 11 6.96 3.01 11.50
CA THR A 11 7.10 3.43 10.10
C THR A 11 7.94 4.70 10.00
N TYR A 12 8.93 4.68 9.12
CA TYR A 12 9.79 5.81 8.79
C TYR A 12 9.64 6.19 7.32
N LYS A 13 9.86 7.47 7.01
CA LYS A 13 10.02 7.91 5.62
C LYS A 13 11.39 7.45 5.12
N ALA A 14 11.45 6.95 3.88
CA ALA A 14 12.72 6.64 3.24
C ALA A 14 13.56 7.94 3.03
N PRO A 15 14.89 7.84 2.95
CA PRO A 15 15.74 8.97 2.58
C PRO A 15 15.32 9.59 1.24
N GLU A 16 15.58 10.89 1.07
CA GLU A 16 15.30 11.58 -0.19
C GLU A 16 16.10 10.96 -1.35
N GLY A 17 15.51 10.92 -2.54
CA GLY A 17 16.15 10.35 -3.74
C GLY A 17 16.26 8.83 -3.76
N ASN A 18 15.68 8.12 -2.78
CA ASN A 18 15.68 6.66 -2.75
C ASN A 18 14.90 6.07 -3.96
N GLU A 19 15.57 5.25 -4.77
CA GLU A 19 14.95 4.64 -5.96
C GLU A 19 14.12 3.41 -5.52
N GLY A 20 12.80 3.60 -5.42
CA GLY A 20 11.84 2.49 -5.47
C GLY A 20 11.09 2.15 -4.18
N TYR A 21 11.24 2.91 -3.08
CA TYR A 21 10.27 2.85 -1.98
C TYR A 21 10.22 4.17 -1.20
N ASP A 22 9.08 4.44 -0.56
CA ASP A 22 8.83 5.70 0.15
C ASP A 22 8.84 5.52 1.68
N LEU A 23 8.55 4.31 2.16
CA LEU A 23 8.45 4.01 3.58
C LEU A 23 9.27 2.77 3.96
N ILE A 24 9.80 2.82 5.18
CA ILE A 24 10.45 1.71 5.87
C ILE A 24 9.59 1.34 7.06
N CYS A 25 9.09 0.11 7.09
CA CYS A 25 8.29 -0.44 8.17
C CYS A 25 9.11 -1.48 8.94
N ILE A 26 9.10 -1.41 10.27
CA ILE A 26 9.78 -2.37 11.15
C ILE A 26 8.89 -2.78 12.31
N HIS A 27 9.27 -3.86 13.00
CA HIS A 27 8.59 -4.30 14.21
C HIS A 27 8.75 -3.24 15.34
N PRO A 28 7.71 -2.95 16.14
CA PRO A 28 7.77 -1.90 17.17
C PRO A 28 8.61 -2.28 18.40
N GLU A 29 8.77 -3.58 18.71
CA GLU A 29 9.69 -4.08 19.74
C GLU A 29 11.12 -4.06 19.21
N PRO A 30 12.04 -3.23 19.76
CA PRO A 30 13.39 -3.07 19.24
C PRO A 30 14.25 -4.33 19.28
N ARG A 31 13.98 -5.26 20.20
CA ARG A 31 14.76 -6.50 20.35
C ARG A 31 14.14 -7.71 19.64
N TYR A 32 13.08 -7.47 18.88
CA TYR A 32 12.39 -8.53 18.16
C TYR A 32 13.30 -9.19 17.12
N LYS A 33 13.26 -10.53 17.08
CA LYS A 33 13.97 -11.33 16.08
C LYS A 33 12.94 -11.99 15.17
N PRO A 34 12.91 -11.67 13.86
CA PRO A 34 11.99 -12.30 12.92
C PRO A 34 12.16 -13.82 12.89
N LYS A 35 11.05 -14.53 12.80
CA LYS A 35 11.00 -15.98 12.54
C LYS A 35 11.12 -16.26 11.04
N ARG A 36 11.17 -17.55 10.68
CA ARG A 36 11.44 -18.06 9.32
C ARG A 36 10.66 -17.38 8.18
N ASN A 37 9.45 -16.87 8.43
CA ASN A 37 8.59 -16.24 7.42
C ASN A 37 8.31 -14.75 7.67
N GLU A 38 8.96 -14.16 8.67
CA GLU A 38 8.85 -12.74 9.00
C GLU A 38 10.07 -12.00 8.44
N ALA A 39 9.97 -10.68 8.31
CA ALA A 39 11.05 -9.81 7.87
C ALA A 39 11.45 -8.86 8.99
N ALA A 40 12.75 -8.55 9.08
CA ALA A 40 13.24 -7.51 9.99
C ALA A 40 12.74 -6.12 9.57
N GLN A 41 12.55 -5.94 8.27
CA GLN A 41 12.14 -4.71 7.63
C GLN A 41 11.25 -5.01 6.43
N VAL A 42 10.26 -4.16 6.21
CA VAL A 42 9.42 -4.15 5.01
C VAL A 42 9.52 -2.78 4.35
N ARG A 43 9.90 -2.76 3.08
CA ARG A 43 9.98 -1.56 2.23
C ARG A 43 8.67 -1.40 1.49
N VAL A 44 8.10 -0.20 1.55
CA VAL A 44 6.79 0.08 0.95
C VAL A 44 6.90 1.24 -0.03
N GLN A 45 6.54 1.00 -1.29
CA GLN A 45 6.26 2.06 -2.25
C GLN A 45 4.82 2.55 -2.08
N VAL A 46 4.62 3.85 -2.12
CA VAL A 46 3.31 4.49 -2.07
C VAL A 46 3.05 5.17 -3.42
N LYS A 47 1.85 5.00 -3.96
CA LYS A 47 1.35 5.75 -5.11
C LYS A 47 -0.03 6.30 -4.78
N SER A 48 -0.29 7.55 -5.11
CA SER A 48 -1.60 8.17 -4.85
C SER A 48 -2.34 8.54 -6.13
N ARG A 49 -3.67 8.63 -6.02
CA ARG A 49 -4.60 9.13 -7.03
C ARG A 49 -5.58 10.08 -6.39
N TYR A 50 -5.72 11.24 -7.00
CA TYR A 50 -6.50 12.35 -6.46
C TYR A 50 -8.00 12.22 -6.75
N ALA A 51 -8.34 11.97 -8.02
CA ALA A 51 -9.72 11.93 -8.50
C ALA A 51 -10.45 10.62 -8.14
N THR A 52 -11.70 10.74 -7.68
CA THR A 52 -12.59 9.61 -7.37
C THR A 52 -12.95 8.81 -8.62
N ASP A 53 -13.09 9.48 -9.76
CA ASP A 53 -13.44 8.88 -11.06
C ASP A 53 -12.22 8.46 -11.90
N CYS A 54 -11.05 8.34 -11.29
CA CYS A 54 -9.85 7.86 -11.99
C CYS A 54 -10.03 6.41 -12.50
N ASP A 55 -9.21 6.02 -13.48
CA ASP A 55 -9.22 4.67 -14.06
C ASP A 55 -8.69 3.58 -13.11
N ARG A 56 -8.35 3.95 -11.87
CA ARG A 56 -7.72 3.11 -10.85
C ARG A 56 -6.42 2.46 -11.32
N GLY A 57 -5.75 3.08 -12.30
CA GLY A 57 -4.46 2.65 -12.83
C GLY A 57 -3.30 3.43 -12.23
N PHE A 58 -2.16 2.77 -12.06
CA PHE A 58 -0.94 3.42 -11.60
C PHE A 58 0.31 2.89 -12.30
N PRO A 59 1.28 3.78 -12.62
CA PRO A 59 2.53 3.37 -13.22
C PRO A 59 3.45 2.80 -12.15
N VAL A 60 4.12 1.71 -12.51
CA VAL A 60 5.19 1.09 -11.73
C VAL A 60 6.17 0.50 -12.74
N LYS A 61 7.45 0.83 -12.61
CA LYS A 61 8.45 0.32 -13.55
C LYS A 61 8.88 -1.07 -13.13
N GLU A 62 9.02 -1.98 -14.07
CA GLU A 62 9.49 -3.35 -13.81
C GLU A 62 10.83 -3.36 -13.06
N LYS A 63 11.77 -2.50 -13.48
CA LYS A 63 13.07 -2.33 -12.81
C LYS A 63 12.99 -1.91 -11.34
N SER A 64 11.86 -1.33 -10.91
CA SER A 64 11.66 -0.87 -9.53
C SER A 64 11.03 -1.94 -8.63
N LEU A 65 10.56 -3.05 -9.19
CA LEU A 65 9.83 -4.05 -8.41
C LEU A 65 10.73 -4.67 -7.33
N ASP A 66 12.01 -4.92 -7.58
CA ASP A 66 12.89 -5.51 -6.55
C ASP A 66 13.25 -4.54 -5.39
N ALA A 67 12.90 -3.26 -5.52
CA ALA A 67 13.21 -2.24 -4.53
C ALA A 67 12.24 -2.23 -3.34
N PHE A 68 11.04 -2.80 -3.47
CA PHE A 68 10.01 -2.79 -2.43
C PHE A 68 9.32 -4.14 -2.25
N ASP A 69 8.80 -4.37 -1.06
CA ASP A 69 8.11 -5.62 -0.72
C ASP A 69 6.59 -5.50 -0.93
N PHE A 70 6.03 -4.31 -0.67
CA PHE A 70 4.62 -3.98 -0.93
C PHE A 70 4.47 -2.63 -1.63
N LEU A 71 3.40 -2.50 -2.41
CA LEU A 71 2.94 -1.23 -2.96
C LEU A 71 1.60 -0.87 -2.31
N ILE A 72 1.53 0.30 -1.67
CA ILE A 72 0.27 0.88 -1.19
C ILE A 72 -0.24 1.90 -2.22
N VAL A 73 -1.40 1.61 -2.81
CA VAL A 73 -2.13 2.55 -3.65
C VAL A 73 -3.12 3.32 -2.78
N VAL A 74 -3.06 4.64 -2.83
CA VAL A 74 -3.95 5.53 -2.08
C VAL A 74 -4.88 6.25 -3.05
N PHE A 75 -6.17 5.92 -2.99
CA PHE A 75 -7.21 6.69 -3.65
C PHE A 75 -7.72 7.74 -2.68
N LEU A 76 -7.33 9.00 -2.91
CA LEU A 76 -7.70 10.12 -2.03
C LEU A 76 -9.18 10.48 -2.15
N ASN A 77 -9.80 10.17 -3.30
CA ASN A 77 -11.23 10.31 -3.56
C ASN A 77 -11.79 11.70 -3.24
N ILE A 78 -11.09 12.75 -3.63
CA ILE A 78 -11.43 14.10 -3.20
C ILE A 78 -12.54 14.76 -4.06
N GLY A 79 -13.01 14.06 -5.10
CA GLY A 79 -13.98 14.59 -6.05
C GLY A 79 -13.81 13.98 -7.44
N LYS A 80 -14.82 14.17 -8.29
CA LYS A 80 -14.80 13.75 -9.70
C LYS A 80 -14.21 14.85 -10.57
N PHE A 81 -13.23 14.52 -11.41
CA PHE A 81 -12.53 15.50 -12.27
C PHE A 81 -12.57 15.14 -13.75
N TYR A 82 -13.05 13.95 -14.12
CA TYR A 82 -13.07 13.54 -15.52
C TYR A 82 -14.33 14.05 -16.22
N ASN A 83 -14.27 14.13 -17.55
CA ASN A 83 -15.33 14.65 -18.40
C ASN A 83 -15.68 16.12 -18.08
N ARG A 84 -16.93 16.39 -17.70
CA ARG A 84 -17.45 17.74 -17.39
C ARG A 84 -17.51 18.01 -15.87
N ASN A 85 -16.84 17.20 -15.06
CA ASN A 85 -16.80 17.37 -13.60
C ASN A 85 -15.66 18.32 -13.20
N ASP A 86 -15.84 19.06 -12.12
CA ASP A 86 -14.93 20.12 -11.63
C ASP A 86 -14.33 19.84 -10.24
N GLY A 87 -14.59 18.66 -9.69
CA GLY A 87 -14.15 18.25 -8.35
C GLY A 87 -15.13 18.55 -7.23
N LEU A 88 -16.21 19.32 -7.45
CA LEU A 88 -17.14 19.72 -6.39
C LEU A 88 -18.07 18.59 -5.92
N THR A 89 -18.15 17.49 -6.67
CA THR A 89 -19.03 16.35 -6.37
C THR A 89 -18.28 15.02 -6.35
N GLY A 90 -18.84 14.04 -5.64
CA GLY A 90 -18.32 12.67 -5.62
C GLY A 90 -17.07 12.49 -4.75
N MET A 91 -16.85 13.37 -3.77
CA MET A 91 -15.91 13.11 -2.68
C MET A 91 -16.38 11.92 -1.86
N THR A 92 -15.47 11.00 -1.52
CA THR A 92 -15.74 9.88 -0.62
C THR A 92 -14.54 9.64 0.30
N GLU A 93 -14.68 8.73 1.26
CA GLU A 93 -13.56 8.34 2.12
C GLU A 93 -12.35 7.86 1.29
N PRO A 94 -11.12 8.20 1.71
CA PRO A 94 -9.91 7.65 1.11
C PRO A 94 -9.89 6.12 1.22
N ALA A 95 -9.37 5.46 0.18
CA ALA A 95 -9.19 4.02 0.16
C ALA A 95 -7.72 3.64 -0.07
N PHE A 96 -7.24 2.67 0.70
CA PHE A 96 -5.88 2.14 0.62
C PHE A 96 -5.94 0.73 0.08
N TYR A 97 -5.03 0.36 -0.82
CA TYR A 97 -4.86 -1.02 -1.26
C TYR A 97 -3.40 -1.42 -1.11
N THR A 98 -3.14 -2.46 -0.32
CA THR A 98 -1.77 -2.96 -0.06
C THR A 98 -1.53 -4.22 -0.89
N LEU A 99 -0.72 -4.09 -1.93
CA LEU A 99 -0.48 -5.12 -2.92
C LEU A 99 0.93 -5.70 -2.76
N SER A 100 1.05 -7.03 -2.80
CA SER A 100 2.36 -7.70 -2.79
C SER A 100 3.07 -7.52 -4.12
N ASN A 101 4.39 -7.71 -4.11
CA ASN A 101 5.18 -7.73 -5.34
C ASN A 101 4.67 -8.76 -6.35
N ASP A 102 4.32 -9.95 -5.88
CA ASP A 102 3.80 -11.04 -6.72
C ASP A 102 2.50 -10.62 -7.43
N PHE A 103 1.57 -10.01 -6.69
CA PHE A 103 0.33 -9.46 -7.27
C PHE A 103 0.64 -8.39 -8.32
N ILE A 104 1.58 -7.49 -8.02
CA ILE A 104 1.96 -6.44 -8.98
C ILE A 104 2.52 -7.07 -10.26
N ARG A 105 3.42 -8.06 -10.15
CA ARG A 105 4.03 -8.75 -11.31
C ARG A 105 3.00 -9.46 -12.18
N GLU A 106 2.06 -10.16 -11.55
CA GLU A 106 0.98 -10.88 -12.26
C GLU A 106 0.11 -9.95 -13.10
N HIS A 107 -0.20 -8.77 -12.56
CA HIS A 107 -1.12 -7.80 -13.19
C HIS A 107 -0.40 -6.65 -13.90
N HIS A 108 0.91 -6.78 -14.12
CA HIS A 108 1.74 -5.73 -14.71
C HIS A 108 1.68 -5.76 -16.24
N ASP A 109 1.19 -4.68 -16.86
CA ASP A 109 1.25 -4.50 -18.30
C ASP A 109 2.57 -3.81 -18.70
N THR A 110 3.53 -4.62 -19.15
CA THR A 110 4.87 -4.17 -19.60
C THR A 110 4.89 -3.67 -21.04
N SER A 111 3.81 -3.83 -21.81
CA SER A 111 3.77 -3.54 -23.25
C SER A 111 3.86 -2.05 -23.60
N SER A 112 3.59 -1.18 -22.63
CA SER A 112 3.62 0.27 -22.79
C SER A 112 4.82 0.90 -22.09
N THR A 113 5.34 2.01 -22.63
CA THR A 113 6.41 2.78 -21.98
C THR A 113 6.03 3.21 -20.55
N TRP A 114 4.75 3.39 -20.28
CA TRP A 114 4.26 3.78 -18.96
C TRP A 114 4.35 2.68 -17.93
N GLN A 115 4.21 1.41 -18.34
CA GLN A 115 4.21 0.22 -17.48
C GLN A 115 3.25 0.35 -16.29
N LYS A 116 2.06 -0.24 -16.39
CA LYS A 116 0.97 0.04 -15.44
C LYS A 116 0.23 -1.19 -14.95
N VAL A 117 -0.29 -1.08 -13.74
CA VAL A 117 -1.29 -1.99 -13.19
C VAL A 117 -2.64 -1.28 -13.22
N LYS A 118 -3.72 -1.99 -13.58
CA LYS A 118 -5.09 -1.48 -13.64
C LYS A 118 -5.99 -2.26 -12.71
N LEU A 119 -6.45 -1.63 -11.63
CA LEU A 119 -7.28 -2.32 -10.63
C LEU A 119 -8.77 -2.34 -10.96
N ARG A 120 -9.23 -1.54 -11.93
CA ARG A 120 -10.67 -1.37 -12.21
C ARG A 120 -11.38 -2.68 -12.56
N LYS A 121 -10.71 -3.61 -13.24
CA LYS A 121 -11.28 -4.92 -13.62
C LYS A 121 -11.04 -6.00 -12.56
N LEU A 122 -10.35 -5.68 -11.47
CA LEU A 122 -9.95 -6.60 -10.41
C LEU A 122 -10.68 -6.31 -9.09
N ALA A 123 -11.85 -5.66 -9.16
CA ALA A 123 -12.51 -5.10 -7.98
C ALA A 123 -12.78 -6.13 -6.87
N GLU A 124 -13.18 -7.35 -7.23
CA GLU A 124 -13.41 -8.45 -6.28
C GLU A 124 -12.10 -9.01 -5.73
N GLU A 125 -11.10 -9.18 -6.60
CA GLU A 125 -9.79 -9.75 -6.25
C GLU A 125 -9.00 -8.86 -5.29
N ILE A 126 -9.17 -7.53 -5.38
CA ILE A 126 -8.43 -6.58 -4.54
C ILE A 126 -9.11 -6.21 -3.23
N GLU A 127 -10.37 -6.60 -3.02
CA GLU A 127 -11.10 -6.25 -1.81
C GLU A 127 -10.40 -6.75 -0.52
N PRO A 128 -9.79 -7.94 -0.47
CA PRO A 128 -8.99 -8.39 0.67
C PRO A 128 -7.75 -7.54 0.96
N PHE A 129 -7.31 -6.70 0.01
CA PHE A 129 -6.13 -5.83 0.15
C PHE A 129 -6.49 -4.43 0.62
N LYS A 130 -7.77 -4.17 0.91
CA LYS A 130 -8.29 -2.84 1.18
C LYS A 130 -8.11 -2.44 2.64
N ASN A 131 -7.72 -1.19 2.85
CA ASN A 131 -7.65 -0.53 4.16
C ASN A 131 -6.92 -1.39 5.21
N GLU A 132 -7.52 -1.57 6.39
CA GLU A 132 -6.92 -2.30 7.51
C GLU A 132 -6.57 -3.76 7.16
N ASP A 133 -7.37 -4.42 6.31
CA ASP A 133 -7.10 -5.81 5.89
C ASP A 133 -5.86 -5.90 5.00
N GLY A 134 -5.63 -4.90 4.14
CA GLY A 134 -4.38 -4.75 3.40
C GLY A 134 -3.18 -4.47 4.30
N LEU A 135 -3.32 -3.55 5.27
CA LEU A 135 -2.23 -3.21 6.19
C LEU A 135 -1.85 -4.39 7.10
N GLU A 136 -2.79 -5.30 7.38
CA GLU A 136 -2.53 -6.55 8.08
C GLU A 136 -1.50 -7.43 7.36
N LEU A 137 -1.37 -7.34 6.03
CA LEU A 137 -0.33 -8.07 5.30
C LEU A 137 1.08 -7.64 5.70
N ILE A 138 1.29 -6.32 5.85
CA ILE A 138 2.56 -5.76 6.33
C ILE A 138 2.79 -6.17 7.79
N ALA A 139 1.76 -6.10 8.63
CA ALA A 139 1.86 -6.52 10.03
C ALA A 139 2.26 -7.98 10.16
N LYS A 140 1.63 -8.88 9.41
CA LYS A 140 1.96 -10.31 9.36
C LYS A 140 3.39 -10.52 8.86
N ARG A 141 3.81 -9.81 7.81
CA ARG A 141 5.17 -9.91 7.28
C ARG A 141 6.23 -9.48 8.30
N LEU A 142 5.90 -8.52 9.17
CA LEU A 142 6.78 -8.08 10.25
C LEU A 142 6.62 -8.87 11.55
N GLY A 143 5.63 -9.78 11.64
CA GLY A 143 5.30 -10.50 12.87
C GLY A 143 4.66 -9.65 13.97
N VAL A 144 4.06 -8.50 13.62
CA VAL A 144 3.43 -7.57 14.56
C VAL A 144 2.04 -8.09 14.96
N PRO A 145 1.83 -8.50 16.22
CA PRO A 145 0.53 -8.98 16.67
C PRO A 145 -0.51 -7.86 16.62
N ARG A 146 -1.77 -8.22 16.40
CA ARG A 146 -2.88 -7.25 16.48
C ARG A 146 -3.01 -6.74 17.92
N PRO A 147 -3.09 -5.43 18.16
CA PRO A 147 -3.28 -4.89 19.51
C PRO A 147 -4.53 -5.49 20.16
N ARG A 148 -4.40 -5.99 21.39
CA ARG A 148 -5.52 -6.53 22.19
C ARG A 148 -5.47 -5.93 23.57
N LYS A 149 -6.65 -5.64 24.14
CA LYS A 149 -6.76 -5.25 25.54
C LYS A 149 -6.41 -6.45 26.42
N ILE A 150 -5.28 -6.39 27.10
CA ILE A 150 -4.92 -7.37 28.13
C ILE A 150 -5.68 -6.99 29.39
N ARG A 151 -6.57 -7.87 29.86
CA ARG A 151 -7.17 -7.74 31.20
C ARG A 151 -6.26 -8.49 32.16
N THR A 152 -5.51 -7.77 32.97
CA THR A 152 -4.90 -8.35 34.18
C THR A 152 -6.02 -8.53 35.20
N GLY A 153 -6.27 -9.78 35.61
CA GLY A 153 -7.18 -10.10 36.71
C GLY A 153 -6.59 -9.76 38.06
#